data_AF-Q9FF40-F1
#
_entry.id   AF-Q9FF40-F1
#
_cell.length_a   1.000
_cell.length_b   1.000
_cell.length_c   1.000
_cell.angle_alpha   90.00
_cell.angle_beta   90.00
_cell.angle_gamma   90.00
#
_symmetry.space_group_name_H-M   'P 1'
#
loop_
_entity.id
_entity.type
_entity.pdbx_description
1 polymer ?
#
loop_
_entity_poly.entity_id
_entity_poly.type
_entity_poly.pdbx_seq_one_letter_code
_entity_poly.pdbx_strand_id
1 'polypeptide(L)'
;MKFTGVVFILFVLGTMLSPVPVKARVVKGSGEEVNVTCDATQLSSCVTAVSTGAPPSTDCCGKLKEHETCLCTYIQNPLYSSYVTSPNARKTLAACDVAYPTC
;
A
#
# COMPACT_ATOMS: atom_id res chain seq x y z
N MET A 1 -28.89 -6.38 25.15
CA MET A 1 -27.48 -5.94 24.96
C MET A 1 -26.45 -7.06 25.10
N LYS A 2 -26.64 -8.07 25.96
CA LYS A 2 -25.70 -9.20 26.14
C LYS A 2 -25.56 -10.12 24.92
N PHE A 3 -26.69 -10.47 24.28
CA PHE A 3 -26.73 -11.37 23.12
C PHE A 3 -25.99 -10.83 21.89
N THR A 4 -26.11 -9.54 21.64
CA THR A 4 -25.41 -8.88 20.51
C THR A 4 -23.91 -9.08 20.63
N GLY A 5 -23.34 -8.94 21.83
CA GLY A 5 -21.91 -9.17 22.08
C GLY A 5 -21.47 -10.61 21.76
N VAL A 6 -22.24 -11.62 22.17
CA VAL A 6 -21.92 -13.03 21.90
C VAL A 6 -21.96 -13.33 20.40
N VAL A 7 -22.96 -12.79 19.67
CA VAL A 7 -23.07 -12.97 18.21
C VAL A 7 -21.88 -12.33 17.49
N PHE A 8 -21.43 -11.14 17.90
CA PHE A 8 -20.23 -10.51 17.34
C PHE A 8 -18.96 -11.33 17.64
N ILE A 9 -18.80 -11.83 18.87
CA ILE A 9 -17.63 -12.65 19.23
C ILE A 9 -17.60 -13.95 18.40
N LEU A 10 -18.73 -14.63 18.21
CA LEU A 10 -18.81 -15.84 17.39
C LEU A 10 -18.55 -15.55 15.91
N PHE A 11 -19.03 -14.42 15.38
CA PHE A 11 -18.77 -14.03 14.00
C PHE A 11 -17.28 -13.73 13.78
N VAL A 12 -16.64 -12.99 14.70
CA VAL A 12 -15.20 -12.68 14.65
C VAL A 12 -14.34 -13.94 14.80
N LEU A 13 -14.72 -14.87 15.69
CA LEU A 13 -14.04 -16.15 15.79
C LEU A 13 -14.23 -16.99 14.51
N GLY A 14 -15.42 -16.97 13.92
CA GLY A 14 -15.71 -17.69 12.67
C GLY A 14 -14.94 -17.14 11.46
N THR A 15 -14.72 -15.83 11.38
CA THR A 15 -13.92 -15.22 10.30
C THR A 15 -12.42 -15.47 10.48
N MET A 16 -11.92 -15.50 11.72
CA MET A 16 -10.51 -15.83 12.00
C MET A 16 -10.19 -17.32 11.84
N LEU A 17 -11.15 -18.21 12.08
CA LEU A 17 -10.99 -19.66 11.88
C LEU A 17 -11.29 -20.16 10.46
N SER A 18 -11.73 -19.29 9.54
CA SER A 18 -11.85 -19.65 8.12
C SER A 18 -10.55 -19.28 7.39
N PRO A 19 -9.61 -20.21 7.19
CA PRO A 19 -8.56 -20.02 6.21
C PRO A 19 -9.23 -20.09 4.84
N VAL A 20 -9.62 -18.95 4.26
CA VAL A 20 -9.90 -18.90 2.82
C VAL A 20 -8.53 -18.75 2.15
N PRO A 21 -7.95 -19.82 1.58
CA PRO A 21 -6.68 -19.70 0.90
C PRO A 21 -6.97 -18.99 -0.42
N VAL A 22 -6.65 -17.71 -0.50
CA VAL A 22 -6.57 -17.01 -1.78
C VAL A 22 -5.44 -17.69 -2.55
N LYS A 23 -5.80 -18.41 -3.63
CA LYS A 23 -4.84 -19.08 -4.52
C LYS A 23 -3.82 -18.05 -5.02
N ALA A 24 -2.62 -18.03 -4.42
CA ALA A 24 -1.48 -17.33 -4.96
C ALA A 24 -0.94 -18.14 -6.14
N ARG A 25 -1.05 -17.59 -7.36
CA ARG A 25 -0.20 -18.03 -8.47
C ARG A 25 1.15 -17.33 -8.31
N VAL A 26 2.17 -18.11 -7.96
CA VAL A 26 3.58 -17.71 -8.02
C VAL A 26 3.94 -17.45 -9.48
N VAL A 27 4.25 -16.19 -9.82
CA VAL A 27 5.02 -15.85 -11.03
C VAL A 27 6.50 -16.04 -10.71
N LYS A 28 7.14 -16.86 -11.54
CA LYS A 28 8.55 -17.21 -11.50
C LYS A 28 9.33 -16.10 -12.20
N GLY A 29 9.89 -15.17 -11.43
CA GLY A 29 10.85 -14.18 -11.91
C GLY A 29 12.19 -14.44 -11.23
N SER A 30 13.07 -15.18 -11.90
CA SER A 30 14.47 -15.34 -11.51
C SER A 30 15.29 -14.27 -12.23
N GLY A 31 15.53 -13.17 -11.53
CA GLY A 31 16.58 -12.22 -11.83
C GLY A 31 17.11 -11.77 -10.48
N GLU A 32 18.40 -11.95 -10.24
CA GLU A 32 19.10 -11.28 -9.15
C GLU A 32 19.21 -9.79 -9.54
N GLU A 33 18.06 -9.14 -9.61
CA GLU A 33 17.87 -7.72 -9.45
C GLU A 33 17.47 -7.55 -7.98
N VAL A 34 17.82 -6.43 -7.35
CA VAL A 34 17.21 -6.08 -6.06
C VAL A 34 15.71 -5.96 -6.33
N ASN A 35 14.99 -7.06 -6.15
CA ASN A 35 13.56 -7.14 -6.41
C ASN A 35 12.93 -6.35 -5.28
N VAL A 36 12.77 -5.04 -5.51
CA VAL A 36 11.90 -4.19 -4.72
C VAL A 36 10.53 -4.83 -4.86
N THR A 37 10.23 -5.73 -3.93
CA THR A 37 8.89 -6.28 -3.79
C THR A 37 8.02 -5.06 -3.56
N CYS A 38 7.03 -4.87 -4.43
CA CYS A 38 6.11 -3.74 -4.34
C CYS A 38 5.25 -3.87 -3.08
N ASP A 39 5.87 -3.60 -1.94
CA ASP A 39 5.34 -3.68 -0.61
C ASP A 39 5.04 -2.26 -0.14
N ALA A 40 3.75 -1.92 -0.15
CA ALA A 40 3.26 -0.61 0.26
C ALA A 40 3.60 -0.30 1.73
N THR A 41 3.90 -1.29 2.58
CA THR A 41 4.27 -1.05 3.99
C THR A 41 5.61 -0.33 4.13
N GLN A 42 6.50 -0.46 3.13
CA GLN A 42 7.75 0.30 3.09
C GLN A 42 7.55 1.81 2.82
N LEU A 43 6.36 2.22 2.34
CA LEU A 43 5.97 3.62 2.19
C LEU A 43 5.25 4.17 3.43
N SER A 44 5.31 3.48 4.57
CA SER A 44 4.66 3.90 5.81
C SER A 44 5.11 5.30 6.28
N SER A 45 6.37 5.69 6.02
CA SER A 45 6.86 7.04 6.32
C SER A 45 6.21 8.14 5.48
N CYS A 46 5.56 7.81 4.36
CA CYS A 46 4.80 8.74 3.54
C CYS A 46 3.34 8.92 3.97
N VAL A 47 2.82 8.10 4.88
CA VAL A 47 1.39 8.09 5.25
C VAL A 47 0.94 9.48 5.73
N THR A 48 1.73 10.17 6.55
CA THR A 48 1.39 11.51 7.03
C THR A 48 1.31 12.52 5.88
N ALA A 49 2.28 12.50 4.95
CA ALA A 49 2.29 13.40 3.80
C ALA A 49 1.12 13.12 2.85
N VAL A 50 0.85 11.85 2.55
CA VAL A 50 -0.24 11.43 1.65
C VAL A 50 -1.62 11.68 2.27
N SER A 51 -1.80 11.47 3.57
CA SER A 51 -3.10 11.65 4.24
C SER A 51 -3.43 13.12 4.52
N THR A 52 -2.46 13.91 4.96
CA THR A 52 -2.69 15.29 5.42
C THR A 52 -2.27 16.36 4.41
N GLY A 53 -1.42 16.03 3.44
CA GLY A 53 -0.78 16.99 2.54
C GLY A 53 0.40 17.73 3.19
N ALA A 54 0.86 17.30 4.37
CA ALA A 54 2.07 17.82 5.00
C ALA A 54 3.32 17.55 4.14
N PRO A 55 4.41 18.33 4.30
CA PRO A 55 5.67 18.07 3.63
C PRO A 55 6.20 16.64 3.94
N PRO A 56 6.72 15.90 2.94
CA PRO A 56 7.29 14.58 3.18
C PRO A 56 8.59 14.66 3.98
N SER A 57 8.87 13.61 4.76
CA SER A 57 10.17 13.41 5.38
C SER A 57 11.21 12.96 4.34
N THR A 58 12.50 13.14 4.65
CA THR A 58 13.58 12.61 3.80
C THR A 58 13.48 11.10 3.61
N ASP A 59 13.06 10.37 4.65
CA ASP A 59 12.85 8.93 4.58
C ASP A 59 11.72 8.55 3.60
N CYS A 60 10.59 9.28 3.65
CA CYS A 60 9.51 9.09 2.68
C CYS A 60 10.02 9.29 1.25
N CYS A 61 10.76 10.36 0.98
CA CYS A 61 11.28 10.60 -0.37
C CYS A 61 12.29 9.54 -0.81
N GLY A 62 13.14 9.04 0.10
CA GLY A 62 14.05 7.93 -0.19
C GLY A 62 13.28 6.67 -0.59
N LYS A 63 12.28 6.28 0.21
CA LYS A 63 11.44 5.11 -0.05
C LYS A 63 10.59 5.24 -1.30
N LEU A 64 10.08 6.43 -1.59
CA LEU A 64 9.28 6.69 -2.78
C LEU A 64 10.12 6.55 -4.07
N LYS A 65 11.38 7.00 -4.04
CA LYS A 65 12.33 6.81 -5.16
C LYS A 65 12.71 5.35 -5.37
N GLU A 66 12.95 4.61 -4.28
CA GLU A 66 13.18 3.15 -4.36
C GLU A 66 11.99 2.41 -4.98
N HIS A 67 10.77 2.91 -4.79
CA HIS A 67 9.52 2.27 -5.22
C HIS A 67 8.91 2.90 -6.49
N GLU A 68 9.65 3.72 -7.25
CA GLU A 68 9.10 4.42 -8.43
C GLU A 68 8.53 3.45 -9.48
N THR A 69 9.23 2.33 -9.73
CA THR A 69 8.78 1.26 -10.64
C THR A 69 7.51 0.55 -10.18
N CYS A 70 7.21 0.61 -8.89
CA CYS A 70 6.01 0.01 -8.29
C CYS A 70 4.78 0.92 -8.32
N LEU A 71 4.92 2.21 -8.66
CA LEU A 71 3.81 3.17 -8.59
C LEU A 71 2.62 2.75 -9.46
N CYS A 72 2.85 2.24 -10.67
CA CYS A 72 1.76 1.72 -11.50
C CYS A 72 1.06 0.52 -10.88
N THR A 73 1.82 -0.38 -10.26
CA THR A 73 1.24 -1.52 -9.52
C THR A 73 0.37 -1.04 -8.37
N TYR A 74 0.77 0.00 -7.64
CA TYR A 74 -0.06 0.59 -6.59
C TYR A 74 -1.30 1.32 -7.14
N ILE A 75 -1.19 2.03 -8.25
CA ILE A 75 -2.33 2.70 -8.90
C ILE A 75 -3.38 1.70 -9.39
N GLN A 76 -2.94 0.57 -9.96
CA GLN A 76 -3.83 -0.47 -10.48
C GLN A 76 -4.42 -1.36 -9.38
N ASN A 77 -3.83 -1.39 -8.19
CA ASN A 77 -4.34 -2.16 -7.06
C ASN A 77 -5.48 -1.37 -6.35
N PRO A 78 -6.73 -1.88 -6.32
CA PRO A 78 -7.85 -1.19 -5.69
C PRO A 78 -7.65 -0.84 -4.21
N LEU A 79 -6.78 -1.57 -3.48
CA LEU A 79 -6.46 -1.29 -2.08
C LEU A 79 -5.65 -0.01 -1.90
N TYR A 80 -4.85 0.38 -2.90
CA TYR A 80 -3.92 1.50 -2.83
C TYR A 80 -4.26 2.65 -3.78
N SER A 81 -5.04 2.37 -4.83
CA SER A 81 -5.37 3.31 -5.90
C SER A 81 -5.88 4.64 -5.38
N SER A 82 -6.81 4.63 -4.42
CA SER A 82 -7.39 5.84 -3.82
C SER A 82 -6.35 6.71 -3.08
N TYR A 83 -5.33 6.09 -2.50
CA TYR A 83 -4.26 6.79 -1.81
C TYR A 83 -3.27 7.39 -2.82
N VAL A 84 -2.82 6.61 -3.81
CA VAL A 84 -1.78 7.04 -4.78
C VAL A 84 -2.31 8.05 -5.80
N THR A 85 -3.59 7.97 -6.16
CA THR A 85 -4.24 8.93 -7.09
C THR A 85 -4.72 10.21 -6.39
N SER A 86 -4.61 10.29 -5.06
CA SER A 86 -5.07 11.45 -4.29
C SER A 86 -4.28 12.73 -4.62
N PRO A 87 -4.88 13.93 -4.49
CA PRO A 87 -4.16 15.18 -4.70
C PRO A 87 -2.94 15.34 -3.78
N ASN A 88 -3.02 14.82 -2.55
CA ASN A 88 -1.92 14.87 -1.60
C ASN A 88 -0.79 13.94 -2.00
N ALA A 89 -1.07 12.71 -2.45
CA ALA A 89 -0.03 11.82 -2.98
C ALA A 89 0.68 12.43 -4.20
N ARG A 90 -0.07 13.08 -5.10
CA ARG A 90 0.53 13.79 -6.25
C ARG A 90 1.46 14.93 -5.80
N LYS A 91 1.08 15.68 -4.76
CA LYS A 91 1.95 16.71 -4.14
C LYS A 91 3.18 16.09 -3.49
N THR A 92 3.03 14.96 -2.78
CA THR A 92 4.13 14.22 -2.16
C THR A 92 5.14 13.73 -3.19
N LEU A 93 4.67 13.13 -4.29
CA LEU A 93 5.51 12.69 -5.42
C LEU A 93 6.30 13.87 -6.00
N ALA A 94 5.62 14.99 -6.29
CA ALA A 94 6.26 16.19 -6.81
C ALA A 94 7.30 16.79 -5.83
N ALA A 95 6.99 16.82 -4.53
CA ALA A 95 7.92 17.31 -3.50
C ALA A 95 9.15 16.42 -3.30
N CYS A 96 9.07 15.15 -3.71
CA CYS A 96 10.17 14.19 -3.63
C CYS A 96 10.92 14.00 -4.97
N ASP A 97 10.64 14.81 -6.01
CA ASP A 97 11.18 14.65 -7.37
C ASP A 97 10.89 13.27 -7.99
N VAL A 98 9.74 12.68 -7.66
CA VAL A 98 9.28 11.41 -8.26
C VAL A 98 8.17 11.73 -9.25
N ALA A 99 8.33 11.30 -10.50
CA ALA A 99 7.33 11.55 -11.53
C ALA A 99 6.06 10.75 -11.24
N TYR A 100 4.89 11.36 -11.44
CA TYR A 100 3.65 10.60 -11.46
C TYR A 100 3.61 9.76 -12.75
N PRO A 101 3.55 8.43 -12.68
CA PRO A 101 3.70 7.59 -13.86
C PRO A 101 2.49 7.68 -14.78
N THR A 102 2.72 7.53 -16.08
CA THR A 102 1.68 7.13 -17.03
C THR A 102 1.56 5.61 -17.02
N CYS A 103 0.51 5.14 -16.37
CA CYS A 103 0.01 3.78 -16.43
C CYS A 103 -1.29 3.80 -17.26
#